data_AF-G3LNK2-F1
#
_entry.id   AF-G3LNK2-F1
#
_cell.length_a   1.000
_cell.length_b   1.000
_cell.length_c   1.000
_cell.angle_alpha   90.00
_cell.angle_beta   90.00
_cell.angle_gamma   90.00
#
_symmetry.space_group_name_H-M   'P 1'
#
loop_
_entity.id
_entity.type
_entity.pdbx_description
1 polymer ?
#
loop_
_entity_poly.entity_id
_entity_poly.type
_entity_poly.pdbx_seq_one_letter_code
_entity_poly.pdbx_strand_id
1 'polypeptide(L)'
;KDAFIAYTSMITTFVLAFATTPFLHYTKTSPYIFSLALSLMASSTGSPILTRVIANLKIRKSDLGKLASSAGVHTDMISTLSYCFGFIFVPEEKPATRPLYRFFRALLMFCLFLAQITFTSIVSPIFLNWVNNENPEGKPLKGSHLVMSLAFVVLICSFPTWSPESAYNPILSAFTAGLFLPNQGR
;
A
#
# COMPACT_ATOMS: atom_id res chain seq x y z
N LYS A 1 10.86 16.39 9.77
CA LYS A 1 12.16 15.75 10.13
C LYS A 1 12.05 14.24 9.94
N ASP A 2 10.97 13.66 10.44
CA ASP A 2 10.66 12.24 10.39
C ASP A 2 10.57 11.66 8.96
N ALA A 3 9.81 12.33 8.09
CA ALA A 3 9.69 11.94 6.69
C ALA A 3 11.04 12.07 5.94
N PHE A 4 11.86 13.08 6.25
CA PHE A 4 13.14 13.30 5.60
C PHE A 4 14.12 12.13 5.83
N ILE A 5 14.13 11.57 7.03
CA ILE A 5 14.96 10.39 7.37
C ILE A 5 14.50 9.18 6.55
N ALA A 6 13.18 8.95 6.48
CA ALA A 6 12.59 7.86 5.70
C ALA A 6 12.93 7.96 4.20
N TYR A 7 12.73 9.14 3.61
CA TYR A 7 13.08 9.38 2.21
C TYR A 7 14.58 9.19 1.95
N THR A 8 15.43 9.68 2.85
CA THR A 8 16.88 9.56 2.69
C THR A 8 17.32 8.09 2.73
N SER A 9 16.81 7.29 3.69
CA SER A 9 17.12 5.86 3.74
C SER A 9 16.59 5.10 2.52
N MET A 10 15.39 5.45 2.04
CA MET A 10 14.77 4.84 0.87
C MET A 10 15.61 5.11 -0.39
N ILE A 11 15.97 6.36 -0.62
CA ILE A 11 16.80 6.78 -1.77
C ILE A 11 18.19 6.15 -1.69
N THR A 12 18.83 6.17 -0.51
CA THR A 12 20.18 5.60 -0.34
C THR A 12 20.17 4.10 -0.63
N THR A 13 19.17 3.37 -0.14
CA THR A 13 19.02 1.93 -0.39
C THR A 13 18.72 1.65 -1.86
N PHE A 14 17.87 2.47 -2.49
CA PHE A 14 17.56 2.36 -3.91
C PHE A 14 18.80 2.57 -4.80
N VAL A 15 19.57 3.63 -4.54
CA VAL A 15 20.80 3.93 -5.29
C VAL A 15 21.84 2.83 -5.10
N LEU A 16 22.02 2.35 -3.86
CA LEU A 16 22.95 1.26 -3.58
C LEU A 16 22.55 -0.02 -4.31
N ALA A 17 21.28 -0.43 -4.20
CA ALA A 17 20.77 -1.61 -4.88
C ALA A 17 20.89 -1.50 -6.40
N PHE A 18 20.58 -0.33 -6.97
CA PHE A 18 20.67 -0.11 -8.41
C PHE A 18 22.11 -0.16 -8.91
N ALA A 19 23.05 0.37 -8.13
CA ALA A 19 24.47 0.31 -8.44
C ALA A 19 25.06 -1.10 -8.29
N THR A 20 24.62 -1.89 -7.30
CA THR A 20 25.15 -3.24 -7.04
C THR A 20 24.54 -4.32 -7.94
N THR A 21 23.28 -4.17 -8.35
CA THR A 21 22.58 -5.19 -9.16
C THR A 21 23.26 -5.55 -10.49
N PRO A 22 23.83 -4.62 -11.29
CA PRO A 22 24.51 -4.98 -12.53
C PRO A 22 25.78 -5.83 -12.31
N PHE A 23 26.42 -5.75 -11.13
CA PHE A 23 27.57 -6.60 -10.80
C PHE A 23 27.20 -8.08 -10.59
N LEU A 24 25.93 -8.35 -10.26
CA LEU A 24 25.46 -9.71 -9.95
C LEU A 24 25.28 -10.60 -11.20
N HIS A 25 25.37 -10.04 -12.42
CA HIS A 25 25.32 -10.74 -13.72
C HIS A 25 24.19 -11.80 -13.86
N TYR A 26 23.09 -11.63 -13.13
CA TYR A 26 22.08 -12.67 -12.96
C TYR A 26 21.12 -12.82 -14.16
N THR A 27 21.03 -11.80 -15.03
CA THR A 27 20.11 -11.82 -16.18
C THR A 27 20.79 -11.26 -17.44
N LYS A 28 20.58 -11.96 -18.58
CA LYS A 28 21.02 -11.52 -19.92
C LYS A 28 19.93 -10.72 -20.66
N THR A 29 18.70 -10.73 -20.17
CA THR A 29 17.53 -10.17 -20.87
C THR A 29 17.03 -8.97 -20.09
N SER A 30 17.23 -7.76 -20.62
CA SER A 30 16.86 -6.46 -20.03
C SER A 30 17.40 -6.20 -18.61
N PRO A 31 18.74 -6.05 -18.45
CA PRO A 31 19.38 -5.86 -17.15
C PRO A 31 18.90 -4.60 -16.42
N TYR A 32 18.49 -3.56 -17.16
CA TYR A 32 18.02 -2.28 -16.58
C TYR A 32 16.67 -2.41 -15.89
N ILE A 33 15.72 -3.13 -16.50
CA ILE A 33 14.38 -3.34 -15.93
C ILE A 33 14.47 -4.22 -14.68
N PHE A 34 15.27 -5.28 -14.74
CA PHE A 34 15.52 -6.14 -13.59
C PHE A 34 16.18 -5.37 -12.44
N SER A 35 17.21 -4.57 -12.75
CA SER A 35 17.88 -3.74 -11.74
C SER A 35 16.93 -2.74 -11.09
N LEU A 36 16.06 -2.10 -11.88
CA LEU A 36 15.07 -1.16 -11.39
C LEU A 36 14.02 -1.85 -10.50
N ALA A 37 13.48 -2.99 -10.93
CA ALA A 37 12.50 -3.77 -10.16
C ALA A 37 13.09 -4.30 -8.84
N LEU A 38 14.30 -4.86 -8.88
CA LEU A 38 14.98 -5.38 -7.70
C LEU A 38 15.30 -4.26 -6.69
N SER A 39 15.74 -3.10 -7.18
CA SER A 39 16.05 -1.94 -6.34
C SER A 39 14.80 -1.35 -5.68
N LEU A 40 13.67 -1.30 -6.41
CA LEU A 40 12.37 -0.92 -5.87
C LEU A 40 11.90 -1.90 -4.79
N MET A 41 12.06 -3.21 -5.03
CA MET A 41 11.73 -4.24 -4.04
C MET A 41 12.57 -4.12 -2.78
N ALA A 42 13.88 -3.94 -2.90
CA ALA A 42 14.79 -3.83 -1.78
C ALA A 42 14.62 -2.53 -0.97
N SER A 43 14.20 -1.44 -1.62
CA SER A 43 14.00 -0.13 -1.00
C SER A 43 12.68 -0.03 -0.22
N SER A 44 11.72 -0.92 -0.48
CA SER A 44 10.45 -0.97 0.27
C SER A 44 10.68 -1.45 1.70
N THR A 45 10.73 -0.52 2.66
CA THR A 45 10.94 -0.85 4.08
C THR A 45 9.62 -0.95 4.83
N GLY A 46 9.24 -2.18 5.21
CA GLY A 46 8.13 -2.47 6.10
C GLY A 46 8.41 -3.75 6.87
N SER A 47 9.20 -3.68 7.95
CA SER A 47 9.52 -4.87 8.75
C SER A 47 8.48 -5.06 9.85
N PRO A 48 7.55 -6.05 9.73
CA PRO A 48 6.62 -6.37 10.81
C PRO A 48 7.34 -6.82 12.08
N ILE A 49 8.57 -7.31 11.95
CA ILE A 49 9.43 -7.72 13.06
C ILE A 49 9.86 -6.50 13.87
N LEU A 50 10.30 -5.43 13.21
CA LEU A 50 10.71 -4.19 13.88
C LEU A 50 9.53 -3.56 14.65
N THR A 51 8.34 -3.52 14.02
CA THR A 51 7.12 -3.02 14.66
C THR A 51 6.74 -3.84 15.89
N ARG A 52 6.88 -5.17 15.83
CA ARG A 52 6.65 -6.06 16.99
C ARG A 52 7.66 -5.84 18.11
N VAL A 53 8.94 -5.64 17.79
CA VAL A 53 9.98 -5.35 18.78
C VAL A 53 9.71 -4.02 19.49
N ILE A 54 9.37 -2.96 18.75
CA ILE A 54 9.00 -1.65 19.33
C ILE A 54 7.75 -1.77 20.24
N ALA A 55 6.78 -2.59 19.82
CA ALA A 55 5.59 -2.87 20.62
C ALA A 55 5.92 -3.63 21.91
N ASN A 56 6.75 -4.67 21.83
CA ASN A 56 7.18 -5.49 22.98
C ASN A 56 7.99 -4.69 23.99
N LEU A 57 8.80 -3.73 23.52
CA LEU A 57 9.60 -2.86 24.39
C LEU A 57 8.78 -1.70 25.02
N LYS A 58 7.46 -1.59 24.76
CA LYS A 58 6.59 -0.45 25.17
C LYS A 58 7.06 0.94 24.69
N ILE A 59 8.00 0.99 23.74
CA ILE A 59 8.58 2.22 23.17
C ILE A 59 7.61 2.91 22.19
N ARG A 60 6.43 2.32 21.94
CA ARG A 60 5.40 2.84 21.01
C ARG A 60 4.99 4.31 21.26
N LYS A 61 4.96 4.76 22.52
CA LYS A 61 4.61 6.17 22.86
C LYS A 61 5.77 7.14 22.79
N SER A 62 7.01 6.64 22.72
CA SER A 62 8.20 7.49 22.58
C SER A 62 8.26 8.14 21.20
N ASP A 63 9.04 9.21 21.09
CA ASP A 63 9.24 9.91 19.82
C ASP A 63 9.85 9.01 18.74
N LEU A 64 10.68 8.02 19.13
CA LEU A 64 11.21 7.01 18.22
C LEU A 64 10.14 6.06 17.68
N GLY A 65 9.17 5.67 18.51
CA GLY A 65 8.06 4.80 18.10
C GLY A 65 7.10 5.50 17.12
N LYS A 66 6.79 6.77 17.38
CA LYS A 66 5.99 7.61 16.48
C LYS A 66 6.71 7.86 15.15
N LEU A 67 8.00 8.19 15.22
CA LEU A 67 8.87 8.34 14.05
C LEU A 67 8.88 7.08 13.19
N ALA A 68 9.13 5.91 13.79
CA ALA A 68 9.18 4.65 13.07
C ALA A 68 7.83 4.29 12.42
N SER A 69 6.72 4.50 13.14
CA SER A 69 5.38 4.23 12.60
C SER A 69 5.02 5.18 11.45
N SER A 70 5.32 6.47 11.59
CA SER A 70 5.05 7.45 10.53
C SER A 70 5.94 7.24 9.31
N ALA A 71 7.25 7.04 9.52
CA ALA A 71 8.21 6.73 8.45
C ALA A 71 7.84 5.46 7.68
N GLY A 72 7.39 4.42 8.39
CA GLY A 72 6.92 3.18 7.79
C GLY A 72 5.74 3.40 6.85
N VAL A 73 4.70 4.12 7.31
CA VAL A 73 3.52 4.42 6.48
C VAL A 73 3.88 5.24 5.25
N HIS A 74 4.73 6.26 5.39
CA HIS A 74 5.17 7.06 4.25
C HIS A 74 5.95 6.23 3.23
N THR A 75 6.88 5.40 3.69
CA THR A 75 7.71 4.56 2.81
C THR A 75 6.87 3.52 2.09
N ASP A 76 5.92 2.88 2.79
CA ASP A 76 4.99 1.91 2.22
C ASP A 76 4.06 2.55 1.18
N MET A 77 3.63 3.79 1.40
CA MET A 77 2.85 4.56 0.42
C MET A 77 3.64 4.81 -0.87
N ILE A 78 4.90 5.23 -0.76
CA ILE A 78 5.74 5.57 -1.93
C ILE A 78 6.13 4.30 -2.68
N SER A 79 6.51 3.24 -1.98
CA SER A 79 6.87 1.97 -2.62
C SER A 79 5.67 1.41 -3.37
N THR A 80 4.49 1.41 -2.74
CA THR A 80 3.23 0.96 -3.34
C THR A 80 2.83 1.76 -4.57
N LEU A 81 2.96 3.09 -4.54
CA LEU A 81 2.77 3.94 -5.73
C LEU A 81 3.80 3.63 -6.83
N SER A 82 5.06 3.43 -6.45
CA SER A 82 6.13 3.11 -7.39
C SER A 82 5.93 1.74 -8.05
N TYR A 83 5.37 0.76 -7.34
CA TYR A 83 4.95 -0.52 -7.92
C TYR A 83 3.80 -0.35 -8.90
N CYS A 84 2.82 0.53 -8.61
CA CYS A 84 1.74 0.82 -9.55
C CYS A 84 2.28 1.36 -10.88
N PHE A 85 3.21 2.32 -10.82
CA PHE A 85 3.90 2.80 -12.01
C PHE A 85 4.73 1.70 -12.68
N GLY A 86 5.49 0.92 -11.89
CA GLY A 86 6.27 -0.20 -12.38
C GLY A 86 5.44 -1.21 -13.17
N PHE A 87 4.26 -1.59 -12.68
CA PHE A 87 3.37 -2.53 -13.36
C PHE A 87 2.77 -1.98 -14.66
N ILE A 88 2.59 -0.65 -14.75
CA ILE A 88 2.15 0.02 -15.98
C ILE A 88 3.27 0.06 -17.03
N PHE A 89 4.51 0.35 -16.60
CA PHE A 89 5.65 0.57 -17.51
C PHE A 89 6.41 -0.72 -17.86
N VAL A 90 6.43 -1.72 -16.98
CA VAL A 90 7.19 -2.97 -17.14
C VAL A 90 6.21 -4.12 -17.40
N PRO A 91 6.00 -4.52 -18.66
CA PRO A 91 5.17 -5.67 -18.99
C PRO A 91 5.86 -6.99 -18.61
N GLU A 92 5.14 -7.86 -17.92
CA GLU A 92 5.56 -9.22 -17.56
C GLU A 92 5.55 -10.18 -18.76
N GLU A 93 4.84 -9.81 -19.82
CA GLU A 93 4.58 -10.66 -20.98
C GLU A 93 5.52 -10.34 -22.16
N LYS A 94 5.95 -11.40 -22.87
CA LYS A 94 6.56 -11.33 -24.22
C LYS A 94 5.78 -10.33 -25.09
N PRO A 95 6.39 -9.67 -26.09
CA PRO A 95 5.74 -8.64 -26.91
C PRO A 95 4.49 -9.20 -27.63
N ALA A 96 3.35 -9.21 -26.94
CA ALA A 96 2.08 -9.69 -27.43
C ALA A 96 1.35 -8.52 -28.08
N THR A 97 1.56 -8.40 -29.40
CA THR A 97 0.63 -8.07 -30.50
C THR A 97 -0.45 -6.97 -30.37
N ARG A 98 -0.80 -6.40 -29.21
CA ARG A 98 -1.89 -5.41 -29.06
C ARG A 98 -1.60 -4.34 -27.99
N PRO A 99 -0.83 -3.27 -28.32
CA PRO A 99 -0.54 -2.18 -27.39
C PRO A 99 -1.79 -1.45 -26.87
N LEU A 100 -2.86 -1.40 -27.68
CA LEU A 100 -4.16 -0.83 -27.29
C LEU A 100 -4.79 -1.55 -26.10
N TYR A 101 -4.81 -2.89 -26.10
CA TYR A 101 -5.37 -3.67 -24.99
C TYR A 101 -4.63 -3.38 -23.68
N ARG A 102 -3.31 -3.23 -23.74
CA ARG A 102 -2.47 -2.87 -22.59
C ARG A 102 -2.80 -1.49 -22.03
N PHE A 103 -2.97 -0.50 -22.91
CA PHE A 103 -3.34 0.85 -22.50
C PHE A 103 -4.72 0.86 -21.82
N PHE A 104 -5.71 0.18 -22.40
CA PHE A 104 -7.03 0.06 -21.79
C PHE A 104 -7.00 -0.68 -20.44
N ARG A 105 -6.17 -1.72 -20.30
CA ARG A 105 -5.98 -2.43 -19.03
C ARG A 105 -5.37 -1.52 -17.97
N ALA A 106 -4.32 -0.78 -18.28
CA ALA A 106 -3.69 0.18 -17.37
C ALA A 106 -4.66 1.31 -16.98
N LEU A 107 -5.41 1.84 -17.95
CA LEU A 107 -6.44 2.85 -17.71
C LEU A 107 -7.56 2.32 -16.79
N LEU A 108 -8.02 1.08 -17.01
CA LEU A 108 -9.01 0.43 -16.16
C LEU A 108 -8.51 0.31 -14.72
N MET A 109 -7.26 -0.15 -14.51
CA MET A 109 -6.66 -0.24 -13.18
C MET A 109 -6.56 1.12 -12.49
N PHE A 110 -6.16 2.16 -13.22
CA PHE A 110 -6.08 3.52 -12.70
C PHE A 110 -7.46 4.07 -12.33
N CYS A 111 -8.48 3.84 -13.17
CA CYS A 111 -9.86 4.22 -12.88
C CYS A 111 -10.41 3.49 -11.65
N LEU A 112 -10.14 2.19 -11.50
CA LEU A 112 -10.54 1.40 -10.34
C LEU A 112 -9.86 1.88 -9.05
N PHE A 113 -8.58 2.23 -9.12
CA PHE A 113 -7.86 2.83 -8.00
C PHE A 113 -8.48 4.16 -7.56
N LEU A 114 -8.76 5.07 -8.52
CA LEU A 114 -9.42 6.33 -8.23
C LEU A 114 -10.84 6.15 -7.69
N ALA A 115 -11.62 5.23 -8.27
CA ALA A 115 -12.96 4.88 -7.78
C ALA A 115 -12.90 4.34 -6.35
N GLN A 116 -11.94 3.47 -6.04
CA GLN A 116 -11.75 2.94 -4.68
C GLN A 116 -11.43 4.06 -3.69
N ILE A 117 -10.49 4.95 -4.03
CA ILE A 117 -10.10 6.07 -3.17
C ILE A 117 -11.27 7.01 -2.91
N THR A 118 -11.96 7.44 -3.97
CA THR A 118 -13.09 8.38 -3.87
C THR A 118 -14.24 7.76 -3.08
N PHE A 119 -14.60 6.50 -3.38
CA PHE A 119 -15.64 5.79 -2.66
C PHE A 119 -15.29 5.62 -1.18
N THR A 120 -14.08 5.15 -0.87
CA THR A 120 -13.65 4.94 0.51
C THR A 120 -13.60 6.27 1.27
N SER A 121 -13.04 7.32 0.68
CA SER A 121 -12.94 8.64 1.33
C SER A 121 -14.31 9.25 1.68
N ILE A 122 -15.36 8.95 0.91
CA ILE A 122 -16.71 9.49 1.14
C ILE A 122 -17.48 8.58 2.10
N VAL A 123 -17.49 7.27 1.84
CA VAL A 123 -18.36 6.33 2.55
C VAL A 123 -17.79 5.94 3.92
N SER A 124 -16.47 5.80 4.05
CA SER A 124 -15.79 5.44 5.31
C SER A 124 -16.15 6.34 6.49
N PRO A 125 -16.05 7.69 6.40
CA PRO A 125 -16.40 8.55 7.53
C PRO A 125 -17.89 8.53 7.84
N ILE A 126 -18.76 8.43 6.83
CA ILE A 126 -20.22 8.40 7.02
C ILE A 126 -20.61 7.12 7.77
N PHE A 127 -20.14 5.97 7.29
CA PHE A 127 -20.43 4.67 7.87
C PHE A 127 -19.91 4.56 9.31
N LEU A 128 -18.67 4.98 9.55
CA LEU A 128 -18.07 4.87 10.87
C LEU A 128 -18.63 5.87 11.86
N ASN A 129 -19.05 7.06 11.43
CA ASN A 129 -19.75 8.00 12.30
C ASN A 129 -21.16 7.49 12.67
N TRP A 130 -21.84 6.80 11.75
CA TRP A 130 -23.10 6.12 12.05
C TRP A 130 -22.90 4.98 13.06
N VAL A 131 -21.88 4.14 12.86
CA VAL A 131 -21.51 3.10 13.84
C VAL A 131 -21.20 3.73 15.19
N ASN A 132 -20.46 4.83 15.23
CA ASN A 132 -20.11 5.51 16.48
C ASN A 132 -21.35 6.10 17.18
N ASN A 133 -22.32 6.65 16.44
CA ASN A 133 -23.55 7.20 17.03
C ASN A 133 -24.46 6.12 17.64
N GLU A 134 -24.48 4.92 17.07
CA GLU A 134 -25.26 3.77 17.56
C GLU A 134 -24.61 3.05 18.77
N ASN A 135 -23.35 3.37 19.08
CA ASN A 135 -22.61 2.78 20.20
C ASN A 135 -22.30 3.87 21.25
N PRO A 136 -22.97 3.87 22.42
CA PRO A 136 -22.76 4.90 23.43
C PRO A 136 -21.32 4.90 23.98
N GLU A 137 -20.78 6.10 24.22
CA GLU A 137 -19.39 6.30 24.65
C GLU A 137 -19.04 5.46 25.90
N GLY A 138 -17.89 4.77 25.85
CA GLY A 138 -17.36 3.98 26.97
C GLY A 138 -17.88 2.54 27.09
N LYS A 139 -18.77 2.08 26.20
CA LYS A 139 -19.18 0.67 26.12
C LYS A 139 -18.46 -0.05 24.97
N PRO A 140 -18.10 -1.34 25.13
CA PRO A 140 -17.53 -2.12 24.04
C PRO A 140 -18.52 -2.17 22.86
N LEU A 141 -17.98 -2.03 21.64
CA LEU A 141 -18.76 -2.11 20.40
C LEU A 141 -19.63 -3.38 20.39
N LYS A 142 -20.92 -3.26 20.04
CA LYS A 142 -21.75 -4.47 19.89
C LYS A 142 -21.13 -5.34 18.77
N GLY A 143 -21.12 -6.66 18.99
CA GLY A 143 -20.53 -7.62 18.05
C GLY A 143 -21.09 -7.50 16.63
N SER A 144 -22.37 -7.15 16.47
CA SER A 144 -23.00 -6.90 15.17
C SER A 144 -22.38 -5.72 14.42
N HIS A 145 -22.09 -4.60 15.09
CA HIS A 145 -21.44 -3.44 14.48
C HIS A 145 -19.97 -3.72 14.14
N LEU A 146 -19.29 -4.56 14.93
CA LEU A 146 -17.93 -5.02 14.63
C LEU A 146 -17.89 -5.89 13.36
N VAL A 147 -18.79 -6.88 13.27
CA VAL A 147 -18.93 -7.71 12.07
C VAL A 147 -19.29 -6.86 10.84
N MET A 148 -20.19 -5.89 11.00
CA MET A 148 -20.57 -4.99 9.92
C MET A 148 -19.40 -4.11 9.45
N SER A 149 -18.58 -3.61 10.38
CA SER A 149 -17.39 -2.82 10.06
C SER A 149 -16.33 -3.66 9.35
N LEU A 150 -16.13 -4.90 9.79
CA LEU A 150 -15.22 -5.82 9.12
C LEU A 150 -15.72 -6.17 7.71
N ALA A 151 -17.01 -6.45 7.56
CA ALA A 151 -17.63 -6.72 6.25
C ALA A 151 -17.47 -5.51 5.31
N PHE A 152 -17.66 -4.29 5.81
CA PHE A 152 -17.45 -3.06 5.05
C PHE A 152 -16.01 -2.95 4.51
N VAL A 153 -15.01 -3.18 5.36
CA VAL A 153 -13.59 -3.18 4.95
C VAL A 153 -13.32 -4.24 3.89
N VAL A 154 -13.83 -5.46 4.08
CA VAL A 154 -13.66 -6.56 3.10
C VAL A 154 -14.31 -6.21 1.76
N LEU A 155 -15.47 -5.56 1.76
CA LEU A 155 -16.15 -5.14 0.53
C LEU A 155 -15.34 -4.09 -0.23
N ILE A 156 -14.82 -3.07 0.46
CA ILE A 156 -13.95 -2.05 -0.16
C ILE A 156 -12.70 -2.70 -0.77
N CYS A 157 -12.08 -3.64 -0.05
CA CYS A 157 -10.87 -4.31 -0.53
C CYS A 157 -11.16 -5.23 -1.73
N SER A 158 -12.33 -5.86 -1.77
CA SER A 158 -12.70 -6.85 -2.79
C SER A 158 -13.26 -6.24 -4.07
N PHE A 159 -13.80 -5.02 -4.00
CA PHE A 159 -14.43 -4.34 -5.14
C PHE A 159 -13.49 -4.13 -6.35
N PRO A 160 -12.25 -3.62 -6.18
CA PRO A 160 -11.32 -3.42 -7.30
C PRO A 160 -10.76 -4.73 -7.87
N THR A 161 -10.71 -5.79 -7.05
CA THR A 161 -10.20 -7.11 -7.43
C THR A 161 -11.26 -8.01 -8.06
N TRP A 162 -12.52 -7.56 -8.12
CA TRP A 162 -13.63 -8.37 -8.61
C TRP A 162 -13.52 -8.69 -10.11
N SER A 163 -13.01 -7.75 -10.90
CA SER A 163 -12.88 -7.95 -12.35
C SER A 163 -11.69 -8.86 -12.64
N PRO A 164 -11.88 -10.05 -13.27
CA PRO A 164 -10.80 -10.98 -13.58
C PRO A 164 -9.75 -10.39 -14.53
N GLU A 165 -10.13 -9.38 -15.32
CA GLU A 165 -9.28 -8.71 -16.30
C GLU A 165 -8.40 -7.62 -15.68
N SER A 166 -8.82 -7.13 -14.52
CA SER A 166 -8.11 -6.17 -13.71
C SER A 166 -7.17 -6.96 -12.82
N ALA A 167 -5.92 -7.15 -13.25
CA ALA A 167 -4.84 -7.71 -12.44
C ALA A 167 -4.44 -6.74 -11.28
N TYR A 168 -5.43 -6.29 -10.52
CA TYR A 168 -5.30 -5.34 -9.44
C TYR A 168 -4.69 -6.02 -8.22
N ASN A 169 -3.67 -5.40 -7.66
CA ASN A 169 -2.97 -5.96 -6.52
C ASN A 169 -3.87 -5.89 -5.26
N PRO A 170 -4.24 -7.02 -4.64
CA PRO A 170 -5.07 -7.01 -3.42
C PRO A 170 -4.38 -6.31 -2.25
N ILE A 171 -3.05 -6.31 -2.19
CA ILE A 171 -2.26 -5.63 -1.15
C ILE A 171 -2.44 -4.12 -1.28
N LEU A 172 -2.39 -3.60 -2.50
CA LEU A 172 -2.66 -2.19 -2.80
C LEU A 172 -4.07 -1.80 -2.36
N SER A 173 -5.07 -2.65 -2.66
CA SER A 173 -6.46 -2.46 -2.24
C SER A 173 -6.61 -2.35 -0.73
N ALA A 174 -5.97 -3.26 0.01
CA ALA A 174 -6.02 -3.28 1.46
C ALA A 174 -5.33 -2.06 2.09
N PHE A 175 -4.19 -1.65 1.51
CA PHE A 175 -3.45 -0.47 1.96
C PHE A 175 -4.26 0.81 1.78
N THR A 176 -4.83 1.03 0.58
CA THR A 176 -5.64 2.22 0.31
C THR A 176 -6.90 2.26 1.18
N ALA A 177 -7.60 1.13 1.33
CA ALA A 177 -8.74 1.03 2.23
C ALA A 177 -8.36 1.44 3.67
N GLY A 178 -7.22 0.93 4.16
CA GLY A 178 -6.68 1.27 5.47
C GLY A 178 -6.35 2.75 5.65
N LEU A 179 -5.83 3.41 4.61
CA LEU A 179 -5.42 4.81 4.67
C LEU A 179 -6.60 5.79 4.82
N PHE A 180 -7.76 5.44 4.24
CA PHE A 180 -8.99 6.25 4.30
C PHE A 180 -9.95 5.81 5.42
N LEU A 181 -9.58 4.84 6.26
CA LEU A 181 -10.27 4.61 7.51
C LEU A 181 -9.91 5.75 8.49
N PRO A 182 -10.89 6.43 9.11
CA PRO A 182 -10.64 7.47 10.09
C PRO A 182 -9.88 6.89 11.28
N ASN A 183 -8.75 7.53 11.61
CA ASN A 183 -7.91 7.18 12.76
C ASN A 183 -8.55 7.50 14.12
N GLN A 184 -9.75 8.10 14.12
CA GLN A 184 -10.50 8.51 15.30
C GLN A 184 -11.48 7.40 15.68
N GLY A 185 -10.98 6.34 16.32
CA GLY A 185 -11.83 5.42 17.09
C GLY A 185 -12.01 5.99 18.49
N ARG A 186 -13.25 6.18 18.94
CA ARG A 186 -13.59 6.56 20.32
C ARG A 186 -13.86 5.31 21.13
#